data_AF-A0A2D5BQI5-F1
#
_entry.id   AF-A0A2D5BQI5-F1
#
_cell.length_a   1.000
_cell.length_b   1.000
_cell.length_c   1.000
_cell.angle_alpha   90.00
_cell.angle_beta   90.00
_cell.angle_gamma   90.00
#
_symmetry.space_group_name_H-M   'P 1'
#
loop_
_entity.id
_entity.type
_entity.pdbx_description
1 polymer ?
#
loop_
_entity_poly.entity_id
_entity_poly.type
_entity_poly.pdbx_seq_one_letter_code
_entity_poly.pdbx_strand_id
1 'polypeptide(L)'
;MKRIQAVAMTTLLAVSVSAQGLLSCSISPNPATPGQGLTFAIQATIPGYLQSGCGINEIRMGSPTGPIVWQPFICPFLLILVGPGSSSYVSHSGTSAGGAAFAPGTYYAIINWNAAGTTQPSGVFPFRVDDPMAPPIPVLSSAGGLTGGQTTTFTLSSPADPGGFYIAAASMTTNTGWFLPGGDHVALDINDPIFALSYPSPFPNIFGGFSGSLNTSGTASTISISVPAGVVAVGTPGAIQAAVIDANGNIKLANALTFSIQ
;
A
#
# COMPACT_ATOMS: atom_id res chain seq x y z
N MET A 1 22.59 22.98 -2.02
CA MET A 1 22.00 21.70 -2.48
C MET A 1 20.78 21.26 -1.66
N LYS A 2 20.83 21.16 -0.31
CA LYS A 2 19.68 20.72 0.52
C LYS A 2 18.36 21.51 0.34
N ARG A 3 18.43 22.83 0.08
CA ARG A 3 17.23 23.68 -0.12
C ARG A 3 16.52 23.45 -1.45
N ILE A 4 17.25 23.09 -2.51
CA ILE A 4 16.65 22.80 -3.84
C ILE A 4 15.90 21.47 -3.80
N GLN A 5 16.35 20.53 -2.97
CA GLN A 5 15.74 19.20 -2.80
C GLN A 5 14.40 19.26 -2.05
N ALA A 6 14.32 20.04 -0.97
CA ALA A 6 13.07 20.28 -0.26
C ALA A 6 12.04 20.97 -1.16
N VAL A 7 12.47 21.94 -1.98
CA VAL A 7 11.60 22.60 -2.95
C VAL A 7 11.13 21.60 -4.01
N ALA A 8 11.99 20.78 -4.60
CA ALA A 8 11.59 19.80 -5.61
C ALA A 8 10.56 18.78 -5.09
N MET A 9 10.74 18.24 -3.88
CA MET A 9 9.81 17.27 -3.29
C MET A 9 8.50 17.92 -2.82
N THR A 10 8.54 19.10 -2.20
CA THR A 10 7.34 19.86 -1.85
C THR A 10 6.56 20.26 -3.11
N THR A 11 7.25 20.67 -4.18
CA THR A 11 6.59 20.99 -5.45
C THR A 11 5.98 19.74 -6.06
N LEU A 12 6.69 18.60 -6.10
CA LEU A 12 6.19 17.35 -6.66
C LEU A 12 4.96 16.80 -5.90
N LEU A 13 4.98 16.87 -4.57
CA LEU A 13 3.84 16.51 -3.71
C LEU A 13 2.66 17.49 -3.87
N ALA A 14 2.94 18.75 -4.19
CA ALA A 14 1.91 19.76 -4.47
C ALA A 14 1.27 19.62 -5.87
N VAL A 15 1.94 19.01 -6.86
CA VAL A 15 1.35 18.77 -8.21
C VAL A 15 0.66 17.41 -8.35
N SER A 16 0.86 16.48 -7.42
CA SER A 16 0.36 15.10 -7.50
C SER A 16 -0.94 14.86 -6.73
N VAL A 17 -1.67 15.93 -6.39
CA VAL A 17 -2.99 15.91 -5.72
C VAL A 17 -4.11 15.39 -6.64
N SER A 18 -3.79 14.63 -7.69
CA SER A 18 -4.77 14.07 -8.61
C SER A 18 -5.63 13.00 -7.90
N ALA A 19 -6.89 13.36 -7.65
CA ALA A 19 -8.06 12.52 -7.34
C ALA A 19 -8.00 11.57 -6.12
N GLN A 20 -6.83 11.24 -5.57
CA GLN A 20 -6.67 10.26 -4.49
C GLN A 20 -5.61 10.60 -3.46
N GLY A 21 -4.80 11.64 -3.69
CA GLY A 21 -3.76 12.11 -2.77
C GLY A 21 -4.26 12.59 -1.40
N LEU A 22 -5.51 12.28 -1.05
CA LEU A 22 -6.21 12.71 0.13
C LEU A 22 -6.71 11.56 1.01
N LEU A 23 -6.70 10.29 0.57
CA LEU A 23 -7.11 9.15 1.40
C LEU A 23 -6.00 8.10 1.45
N SER A 24 -5.71 7.62 2.66
CA SER A 24 -4.72 6.59 2.95
C SER A 24 -5.37 5.52 3.82
N CYS A 25 -4.96 4.28 3.66
CA CYS A 25 -5.42 3.18 4.49
C CYS A 25 -4.26 2.22 4.70
N SER A 26 -3.98 1.83 5.94
CA SER A 26 -3.12 0.67 6.23
C SER A 26 -3.99 -0.51 6.64
N ILE A 27 -3.60 -1.71 6.21
CA ILE A 27 -4.37 -2.94 6.45
C ILE A 27 -3.49 -3.88 7.25
N SER A 28 -4.03 -4.38 8.37
CA SER A 28 -3.32 -5.31 9.25
C SER A 28 -4.24 -6.45 9.70
N PRO A 29 -3.77 -7.72 9.69
CA PRO A 29 -2.46 -8.15 9.17
C PRO A 29 -2.41 -8.10 7.63
N ASN A 30 -1.21 -7.94 7.09
CA ASN A 30 -0.95 -8.00 5.65
C ASN A 30 0.48 -8.53 5.42
N PRO A 31 0.65 -9.78 4.94
CA PRO A 31 -0.40 -10.70 4.51
C PRO A 31 -1.26 -11.21 5.69
N ALA A 32 -2.50 -11.59 5.40
CA ALA A 32 -3.40 -12.29 6.30
C ALA A 32 -3.50 -13.77 5.94
N THR A 33 -4.01 -14.61 6.85
CA THR A 33 -4.38 -16.00 6.53
C THR A 33 -5.88 -16.12 6.20
N PRO A 34 -6.34 -17.18 5.50
CA PRO A 34 -7.75 -17.38 5.19
C PRO A 34 -8.65 -17.30 6.44
N GLY A 35 -9.63 -16.41 6.41
CA GLY A 35 -10.58 -16.22 7.52
C GLY A 35 -10.04 -15.39 8.69
N GLN A 36 -8.82 -14.84 8.59
CA GLN A 36 -8.28 -13.95 9.58
C GLN A 36 -8.96 -12.58 9.52
N GLY A 37 -9.33 -12.04 10.69
CA GLY A 37 -9.87 -10.69 10.79
C GLY A 37 -8.86 -9.64 10.32
N LEU A 38 -9.35 -8.65 9.58
CA LEU A 38 -8.58 -7.53 9.03
C LEU A 38 -8.98 -6.23 9.74
N THR A 39 -8.01 -5.37 9.97
CA THR A 39 -8.20 -4.01 10.48
C THR A 39 -7.70 -3.02 9.44
N PHE A 40 -8.57 -2.09 9.03
CA PHE A 40 -8.31 -1.01 8.11
C PHE A 40 -8.17 0.28 8.93
N ALA A 41 -6.97 0.85 8.99
CA ALA A 41 -6.72 2.15 9.60
C ALA A 41 -6.69 3.22 8.50
N ILE A 42 -7.79 3.96 8.40
CA ILE A 42 -8.09 4.89 7.32
C ILE A 42 -7.83 6.32 7.80
N GLN A 43 -7.08 7.11 7.04
CA GLN A 43 -6.76 8.51 7.33
C GLN A 43 -6.87 9.34 6.04
N ALA A 44 -7.16 10.63 6.18
CA ALA A 44 -7.25 11.54 5.05
C ALA A 44 -6.37 12.78 5.25
N THR A 45 -5.90 13.39 4.16
CA THR A 45 -5.13 14.65 4.18
C THR A 45 -6.00 15.85 4.54
N ILE A 46 -7.31 15.78 4.23
CA ILE A 46 -8.29 16.81 4.59
C ILE A 46 -9.54 16.15 5.21
N PRO A 47 -10.34 16.92 5.98
CA PRO A 47 -11.56 16.39 6.56
C PRO A 47 -12.59 15.94 5.50
N GLY A 48 -13.26 14.83 5.78
CA GLY A 48 -14.38 14.31 5.01
C GLY A 48 -15.04 13.14 5.73
N TYR A 49 -15.83 12.36 5.00
CA TYR A 49 -16.53 11.21 5.55
C TYR A 49 -16.53 10.01 4.62
N LEU A 50 -16.53 8.80 5.18
CA LEU A 50 -16.71 7.57 4.41
C LEU A 50 -18.17 7.43 3.97
N GLN A 51 -18.38 6.97 2.74
CA GLN A 51 -19.72 6.78 2.20
C GLN A 51 -20.43 5.55 2.78
N SER A 52 -19.65 4.56 3.20
CA SER A 52 -20.16 3.35 3.82
C SER A 52 -20.03 3.48 5.33
N GLY A 53 -21.13 3.26 6.06
CA GLY A 53 -21.07 3.10 7.52
C GLY A 53 -20.33 1.83 7.96
N CYS A 54 -20.02 0.93 7.03
CA CYS A 54 -19.10 -0.18 7.24
C CYS A 54 -17.64 0.17 6.86
N GLY A 55 -17.39 1.41 6.43
CA GLY A 55 -16.08 1.93 6.02
C GLY A 55 -15.51 1.40 4.70
N ILE A 56 -15.88 0.18 4.30
CA ILE A 56 -15.47 -0.45 3.04
C ILE A 56 -16.69 -0.52 2.12
N ASN A 57 -16.50 -0.20 0.84
CA ASN A 57 -17.56 -0.25 -0.16
C ASN A 57 -17.61 -1.60 -0.86
N GLU A 58 -16.45 -2.16 -1.19
CA GLU A 58 -16.34 -3.49 -1.80
C GLU A 58 -14.91 -4.01 -1.65
N ILE A 59 -14.76 -5.34 -1.75
CA ILE A 59 -13.48 -6.01 -1.86
C ILE A 59 -13.48 -6.79 -3.18
N ARG A 60 -12.45 -6.57 -3.98
CA ARG A 60 -12.24 -7.23 -5.27
C ARG A 60 -11.03 -8.15 -5.22
N MET A 61 -11.06 -9.21 -6.01
CA MET A 61 -9.96 -10.18 -6.09
C MET A 61 -9.08 -9.93 -7.33
N GLY A 62 -7.77 -10.08 -7.18
CA GLY A 62 -6.78 -10.09 -8.26
C GLY A 62 -6.39 -8.72 -8.82
N SER A 63 -7.35 -7.79 -8.97
CA SER A 63 -7.08 -6.42 -9.42
C SER A 63 -8.15 -5.43 -8.91
N PRO A 64 -7.89 -4.11 -9.01
CA PRO A 64 -8.87 -3.06 -8.73
C PRO A 64 -10.18 -3.16 -9.55
N THR A 65 -10.14 -3.84 -10.71
CA THR A 65 -11.29 -4.06 -11.59
C THR A 65 -11.77 -5.51 -11.61
N GLY A 66 -11.18 -6.35 -10.75
CA GLY A 66 -11.50 -7.77 -10.64
C GLY A 66 -12.89 -8.05 -10.08
N PRO A 67 -13.27 -9.33 -9.95
CA PRO A 67 -14.57 -9.73 -9.42
C PRO A 67 -14.75 -9.26 -7.97
N ILE A 68 -15.95 -8.75 -7.67
CA ILE A 68 -16.36 -8.38 -6.31
C ILE A 68 -16.56 -9.68 -5.52
N VAL A 69 -15.80 -9.85 -4.44
CA VAL A 69 -15.92 -11.01 -3.53
C VAL A 69 -16.65 -10.66 -2.24
N TRP A 70 -16.72 -9.36 -1.92
CA TRP A 70 -17.48 -8.85 -0.79
C TRP A 70 -17.98 -7.43 -1.08
N GLN A 71 -19.20 -7.15 -0.67
CA GLN A 71 -19.80 -5.83 -0.61
C GLN A 71 -20.81 -5.83 0.55
N PRO A 72 -20.98 -4.72 1.27
CA PRO A 72 -21.92 -4.70 2.37
C PRO A 72 -23.36 -4.68 1.83
N PHE A 73 -24.21 -5.55 2.37
CA PHE A 73 -25.65 -5.54 2.05
C PHE A 73 -26.42 -4.50 2.90
N ILE A 74 -26.03 -4.36 4.17
CA ILE A 74 -26.61 -3.40 5.11
C ILE A 74 -25.47 -2.77 5.89
N CYS A 75 -25.30 -1.46 5.73
CA CYS A 75 -24.51 -0.65 6.66
C CYS A 75 -25.47 0.31 7.36
N PRO A 76 -25.35 0.50 8.69
CA PRO A 76 -26.02 1.63 9.32
C PRO A 76 -25.58 2.91 8.62
N PHE A 77 -26.49 3.86 8.40
CA PHE A 77 -26.13 5.17 7.89
C PHE A 77 -25.41 5.94 8.99
N LEU A 78 -24.10 5.67 9.11
CA LEU A 78 -23.20 6.28 10.06
C LEU A 78 -22.14 7.04 9.29
N LEU A 79 -22.09 8.35 9.48
CA LEU A 79 -21.04 9.19 8.91
C LEU A 79 -19.75 8.94 9.70
N ILE A 80 -18.83 8.18 9.12
CA ILE A 80 -17.48 7.99 9.69
C ILE A 80 -16.62 9.16 9.24
N LEU A 81 -16.30 10.06 10.16
CA LEU A 81 -15.43 11.20 9.89
C LEU A 81 -13.97 10.76 9.80
N VAL A 82 -13.29 11.21 8.74
CA VAL A 82 -11.87 10.94 8.50
C VAL A 82 -11.19 12.25 8.15
N GLY A 83 -10.00 12.49 8.71
CA GLY A 83 -9.26 13.72 8.48
C GLY A 83 -7.79 13.60 8.88
N PRO A 84 -7.04 14.71 8.81
CA PRO A 84 -5.61 14.71 9.06
C PRO A 84 -5.28 14.40 10.53
N GLY A 85 -4.21 13.63 10.74
CA GLY A 85 -3.66 13.33 12.07
C GLY A 85 -4.48 12.36 12.92
N SER A 86 -5.57 11.79 12.38
CA SER A 86 -6.37 10.77 13.08
C SER A 86 -6.76 9.64 12.14
N SER A 87 -6.66 8.40 12.63
CA SER A 87 -7.09 7.22 11.88
C SER A 87 -8.46 6.75 12.38
N SER A 88 -9.37 6.52 11.44
CA SER A 88 -10.58 5.74 11.68
C SER A 88 -10.28 4.26 11.47
N TYR A 89 -10.71 3.41 12.40
CA TYR A 89 -10.46 1.97 12.34
C TYR A 89 -11.73 1.22 11.97
N VAL A 90 -11.61 0.34 10.98
CA VAL A 90 -12.71 -0.50 10.49
C VAL A 90 -12.25 -1.94 10.53
N SER A 91 -13.04 -2.81 11.18
CA SER A 91 -12.77 -4.25 11.23
C SER A 91 -13.58 -5.00 10.19
N HIS A 92 -12.97 -6.01 9.59
CA HIS A 92 -13.60 -6.92 8.63
C HIS A 92 -13.26 -8.37 9.03
N SER A 93 -14.20 -9.31 8.88
CA SER A 93 -14.04 -10.70 9.32
C SER A 93 -13.10 -11.55 8.45
N GLY A 94 -12.61 -11.02 7.32
CA GLY A 94 -11.79 -11.78 6.37
C GLY A 94 -12.59 -12.80 5.54
N THR A 95 -13.89 -12.57 5.37
CA THR A 95 -14.80 -13.46 4.65
C THR A 95 -15.49 -12.76 3.48
N SER A 96 -15.76 -13.51 2.42
CA SER A 96 -16.60 -13.11 1.28
C SER A 96 -18.06 -12.86 1.67
N ALA A 97 -18.86 -12.34 0.74
CA ALA A 97 -20.29 -12.11 0.94
C ALA A 97 -21.08 -13.37 1.31
N GLY A 98 -20.63 -14.55 0.85
CA GLY A 98 -21.23 -15.84 1.20
C GLY A 98 -20.78 -16.40 2.57
N GLY A 99 -19.98 -15.66 3.33
CA GLY A 99 -19.43 -16.09 4.62
C GLY A 99 -18.22 -17.02 4.50
N ALA A 100 -17.82 -17.43 3.30
CA ALA A 100 -16.61 -18.21 3.08
C ALA A 100 -15.36 -17.34 3.30
N ALA A 101 -14.32 -17.88 3.92
CA ALA A 101 -13.02 -17.23 4.05
C ALA A 101 -12.47 -16.79 2.69
N PHE A 102 -11.73 -15.69 2.65
CA PHE A 102 -10.98 -15.33 1.45
C PHE A 102 -9.98 -16.44 1.11
N ALA A 103 -10.00 -16.88 -0.15
CA ALA A 103 -9.00 -17.80 -0.67
C ALA A 103 -7.62 -17.09 -0.75
N PRO A 104 -6.51 -17.84 -0.78
CA PRO A 104 -5.19 -17.25 -1.01
C PRO A 104 -5.14 -16.43 -2.31
N GLY A 105 -4.55 -15.23 -2.24
CA GLY A 105 -4.44 -14.31 -3.37
C GLY A 105 -4.35 -12.84 -2.96
N THR A 106 -4.21 -11.97 -3.95
CA THR A 106 -4.23 -10.51 -3.78
C THR A 106 -5.65 -9.98 -3.87
N TYR A 107 -6.00 -9.06 -2.98
CA TYR A 107 -7.30 -8.42 -2.90
C TYR A 107 -7.16 -6.91 -2.81
N TYR A 108 -8.23 -6.20 -3.18
CA TYR A 108 -8.29 -4.75 -3.22
C TYR A 108 -9.54 -4.29 -2.50
N ALA A 109 -9.37 -3.59 -1.38
CA ALA A 109 -10.46 -2.93 -0.68
C ALA A 109 -10.71 -1.55 -1.29
N ILE A 110 -11.95 -1.28 -1.68
CA ILE A 110 -12.36 0.00 -2.24
C ILE A 110 -13.09 0.78 -1.16
N ILE A 111 -12.61 1.98 -0.91
CA ILE A 111 -13.12 2.88 0.12
C ILE A 111 -13.46 4.19 -0.55
N ASN A 112 -14.73 4.56 -0.52
CA ASN A 112 -15.21 5.82 -1.05
C ASN A 112 -15.25 6.85 0.08
N TRP A 113 -14.60 7.97 -0.17
CA TRP A 113 -14.51 9.09 0.77
C TRP A 113 -15.01 10.35 0.08
N ASN A 114 -15.78 11.16 0.80
CA ASN A 114 -16.26 12.45 0.30
C ASN A 114 -15.54 13.55 1.08
N ALA A 115 -14.71 14.33 0.40
CA ALA A 115 -14.25 15.58 0.97
C ALA A 115 -15.42 16.57 1.07
N ALA A 116 -15.38 17.46 2.05
CA ALA A 116 -16.37 18.52 2.15
C ALA A 116 -16.36 19.39 0.87
N GLY A 117 -17.42 19.31 0.07
CA GLY A 117 -17.62 20.17 -1.11
C GLY A 117 -16.99 19.69 -2.43
N THR A 118 -16.52 18.44 -2.54
CA THR A 118 -15.95 17.91 -3.80
C THR A 118 -16.66 16.66 -4.31
N THR A 119 -16.44 16.33 -5.58
CA THR A 119 -16.76 15.00 -6.14
C THR A 119 -15.97 13.90 -5.43
N GLN A 120 -16.53 12.70 -5.43
CA GLN A 120 -16.13 11.50 -4.70
C GLN A 120 -14.77 10.92 -5.15
N PRO A 121 -13.69 11.06 -4.36
CA PRO A 121 -12.53 10.19 -4.49
C PRO A 121 -12.80 8.79 -3.93
N SER A 122 -12.47 7.76 -4.70
CA SER A 122 -12.32 6.39 -4.21
C SER A 122 -10.85 6.13 -3.93
N GLY A 123 -10.52 5.41 -2.86
CA GLY A 123 -9.19 4.84 -2.64
C GLY A 123 -9.24 3.33 -2.82
N VAL A 124 -8.26 2.77 -3.51
CA VAL A 124 -8.13 1.33 -3.71
C VAL A 124 -6.91 0.84 -2.94
N PHE A 125 -7.09 -0.07 -1.98
CA PHE A 125 -6.04 -0.49 -1.07
C PHE A 125 -5.77 -2.00 -1.17
N PRO A 126 -4.57 -2.41 -1.61
CA PRO A 126 -4.21 -3.81 -1.76
C PRO A 126 -3.94 -4.47 -0.41
N PHE A 127 -4.33 -5.73 -0.28
CA PHE A 127 -3.86 -6.64 0.77
C PHE A 127 -3.72 -8.05 0.20
N ARG A 128 -2.91 -8.88 0.85
CA ARG A 128 -2.68 -10.27 0.42
C ARG A 128 -3.20 -11.26 1.45
N VAL A 129 -3.77 -12.36 0.98
CA VAL A 129 -4.10 -13.53 1.79
C VAL A 129 -3.17 -14.66 1.37
N ASP A 130 -2.41 -15.20 2.31
CA ASP A 130 -1.42 -16.23 2.06
C ASP A 130 -1.93 -17.59 2.52
N ASP A 131 -1.66 -18.63 1.73
CA ASP A 131 -1.89 -20.01 2.14
C ASP A 131 -0.83 -20.42 3.17
N PRO A 132 -1.20 -20.74 4.43
CA PRO A 132 -0.22 -21.17 5.43
C PRO A 132 0.45 -22.51 5.10
N MET A 133 -0.09 -23.28 4.15
CA MET A 133 0.47 -24.55 3.69
C MET A 133 1.35 -24.43 2.44
N ALA A 134 1.31 -23.28 1.75
CA ALA A 134 2.14 -23.04 0.57
C ALA A 134 3.59 -22.68 0.95
N PRO A 135 4.54 -22.82 0.03
CA PRO A 135 5.90 -22.33 0.23
C PRO A 135 5.91 -20.84 0.60
N PRO A 136 6.80 -20.40 1.52
CA PRO A 136 6.87 -18.99 1.92
C PRO A 136 7.11 -18.06 0.72
N ILE A 137 6.18 -17.12 0.54
CA ILE A 137 6.25 -16.05 -0.47
C ILE A 137 6.96 -14.85 0.16
N PRO A 138 7.66 -13.99 -0.60
CA PRO A 138 8.22 -12.76 -0.06
C PRO A 138 7.19 -11.95 0.74
N VAL A 139 7.60 -11.44 1.89
CA VAL A 139 6.82 -10.58 2.78
C VAL A 139 7.57 -9.28 3.00
N LEU A 140 6.90 -8.16 2.73
CA LEU A 140 7.37 -6.83 3.05
C LEU A 140 6.69 -6.36 4.33
N SER A 141 7.48 -5.92 5.30
CA SER A 141 6.99 -5.42 6.59
C SER A 141 7.69 -4.14 7.01
N SER A 142 7.07 -3.38 7.91
CA SER A 142 7.71 -2.26 8.60
C SER A 142 7.27 -2.22 10.05
N ALA A 143 8.14 -1.71 10.92
CA ALA A 143 7.84 -1.52 12.34
C ALA A 143 7.06 -0.22 12.62
N GLY A 144 6.90 0.67 11.62
CA GLY A 144 6.21 1.94 11.78
C GLY A 144 5.76 2.54 10.44
N GLY A 145 5.02 3.65 10.53
CA GLY A 145 4.61 4.43 9.36
C GLY A 145 5.74 5.29 8.79
N LEU A 146 5.45 6.01 7.70
CA LEU A 146 6.29 7.12 7.28
C LEU A 146 6.04 8.31 8.18
N THR A 147 7.10 9.00 8.60
CA THR A 147 7.00 10.21 9.41
C THR A 147 7.85 11.31 8.81
N GLY A 148 7.30 12.53 8.72
CA GLY A 148 8.01 13.70 8.23
C GLY A 148 9.31 13.96 9.01
N GLY A 149 10.41 14.15 8.29
CA GLY A 149 11.74 14.36 8.88
C GLY A 149 12.47 13.09 9.31
N GLN A 150 11.89 11.90 9.09
CA GLN A 150 12.47 10.62 9.49
C GLN A 150 12.75 9.71 8.29
N THR A 151 13.64 8.75 8.50
CA THR A 151 13.86 7.62 7.59
C THR A 151 13.17 6.39 8.16
N THR A 152 12.18 5.87 7.45
CA THR A 152 11.51 4.63 7.80
C THR A 152 12.17 3.47 7.06
N THR A 153 12.45 2.40 7.79
CA THR A 153 13.05 1.18 7.23
C THR A 153 11.99 0.11 7.04
N PHE A 154 12.14 -0.66 5.97
CA PHE A 154 11.29 -1.78 5.59
C PHE A 154 12.14 -3.05 5.55
N THR A 155 11.53 -4.16 5.95
CA THR A 155 12.16 -5.48 5.90
C THR A 155 11.44 -6.34 4.87
N LEU A 156 12.18 -6.79 3.87
CA LEU A 156 11.76 -7.80 2.92
C LEU A 156 12.31 -9.15 3.39
N SER A 157 11.43 -10.13 3.57
CA SER A 157 11.80 -11.50 3.92
C SER A 157 11.29 -12.47 2.87
N SER A 158 12.19 -13.20 2.23
CA SER A 158 11.89 -14.39 1.42
C SER A 158 12.86 -15.51 1.79
N PRO A 159 12.59 -16.27 2.88
CA PRO A 159 13.48 -17.33 3.34
C PRO A 159 13.73 -18.44 2.32
N ALA A 160 12.83 -18.59 1.35
CA ALA A 160 12.96 -19.54 0.25
C ALA A 160 13.97 -19.09 -0.83
N ASP A 161 14.40 -17.82 -0.82
CA ASP A 161 15.22 -17.20 -1.86
C ASP A 161 16.50 -16.53 -1.31
N PRO A 162 17.34 -17.22 -0.51
CA PRO A 162 18.59 -16.65 -0.02
C PRO A 162 19.51 -16.25 -1.19
N GLY A 163 20.10 -15.05 -1.12
CA GLY A 163 20.92 -14.50 -2.22
C GLY A 163 20.13 -14.00 -3.43
N GLY A 164 18.80 -14.17 -3.47
CA GLY A 164 17.94 -13.69 -4.55
C GLY A 164 18.05 -12.18 -4.75
N PHE A 165 17.94 -11.72 -5.99
CA PHE A 165 17.92 -10.30 -6.29
C PHE A 165 16.54 -9.74 -5.96
N TYR A 166 16.45 -8.55 -5.39
CA TYR A 166 15.18 -7.89 -5.13
C TYR A 166 15.14 -6.49 -5.72
N ILE A 167 13.92 -6.04 -6.00
CA ILE A 167 13.59 -4.69 -6.43
C ILE A 167 12.37 -4.23 -5.62
N ALA A 168 12.41 -3.00 -5.13
CA ALA A 168 11.28 -2.31 -4.53
C ALA A 168 10.92 -1.08 -5.38
N ALA A 169 9.66 -0.70 -5.32
CA ALA A 169 9.15 0.54 -5.88
C ALA A 169 8.10 1.13 -4.93
N ALA A 170 7.86 2.43 -5.05
CA ALA A 170 6.87 3.15 -4.27
C ALA A 170 5.96 3.96 -5.18
N SER A 171 4.74 4.24 -4.72
CA SER A 171 3.76 5.09 -5.41
C SER A 171 2.92 5.80 -4.35
N MET A 172 2.23 6.89 -4.67
CA MET A 172 1.24 7.48 -3.77
C MET A 172 -0.13 6.84 -3.93
N THR A 173 -0.34 6.06 -4.99
CA THR A 173 -1.65 5.47 -5.29
C THR A 173 -1.55 4.02 -5.76
N THR A 174 -2.67 3.28 -5.65
CA THR A 174 -2.75 1.84 -5.93
C THR A 174 -3.99 1.45 -6.76
N ASN A 175 -4.47 2.34 -7.64
CA ASN A 175 -5.81 2.19 -8.27
C ASN A 175 -5.83 1.49 -9.60
N THR A 176 -4.76 1.69 -10.35
CA THR A 176 -4.59 1.12 -11.66
C THR A 176 -3.83 -0.18 -11.47
N GLY A 177 -2.66 -0.08 -10.82
CA GLY A 177 -1.65 -1.11 -10.86
C GLY A 177 -1.31 -1.49 -12.31
N TRP A 178 -0.64 -2.62 -12.47
CA TRP A 178 -0.33 -3.16 -13.80
C TRP A 178 0.05 -4.64 -13.70
N PHE A 179 -0.04 -5.36 -14.81
CA PHE A 179 0.30 -6.78 -14.85
C PHE A 179 1.73 -6.99 -15.32
N LEU A 180 2.48 -7.83 -14.60
CA LEU A 180 3.76 -8.34 -15.05
C LEU A 180 3.59 -9.34 -16.21
N PRO A 181 4.60 -9.48 -17.08
CA PRO A 181 4.71 -10.63 -17.99
C PRO A 181 4.77 -11.92 -17.16
N GLY A 182 3.63 -12.58 -16.96
CA GLY A 182 3.48 -13.69 -16.00
C GLY A 182 2.11 -13.71 -15.32
N GLY A 183 1.38 -12.60 -15.34
CA GLY A 183 -0.01 -12.52 -14.85
C GLY A 183 -0.15 -11.97 -13.44
N ASP A 184 0.94 -11.81 -12.70
CA ASP A 184 0.92 -11.15 -11.39
C ASP A 184 0.60 -9.65 -11.51
N HIS A 185 -0.28 -9.16 -10.64
CA HIS A 185 -0.65 -7.74 -10.60
C HIS A 185 0.20 -6.99 -9.57
N VAL A 186 0.97 -6.01 -10.04
CA VAL A 186 1.68 -5.03 -9.21
C VAL A 186 0.67 -3.95 -8.83
N ALA A 187 0.49 -3.73 -7.53
CA ALA A 187 -0.54 -2.83 -7.04
C ALA A 187 -0.20 -1.34 -7.24
N LEU A 188 1.08 -1.01 -7.38
CA LEU A 188 1.57 0.36 -7.52
C LEU A 188 1.15 0.99 -8.86
N ASP A 189 0.70 2.24 -8.84
CA ASP A 189 0.41 2.98 -10.08
C ASP A 189 1.71 3.42 -10.77
N ILE A 190 1.92 2.94 -12.00
CA ILE A 190 3.09 3.24 -12.83
C ILE A 190 3.11 4.69 -13.35
N ASN A 191 1.95 5.35 -13.42
CA ASN A 191 1.85 6.74 -13.86
C ASN A 191 2.09 7.73 -12.71
N ASP A 192 2.29 7.24 -11.50
CA ASP A 192 2.58 8.07 -10.34
C ASP A 192 4.01 8.62 -10.41
N PRO A 193 4.23 9.94 -10.21
CA PRO A 193 5.57 10.52 -10.19
C PRO A 193 6.52 9.89 -9.17
N ILE A 194 6.01 9.42 -8.03
CA ILE A 194 6.79 8.70 -7.01
C ILE A 194 7.24 7.33 -7.53
N PHE A 195 6.47 6.69 -8.40
CA PHE A 195 6.92 5.47 -9.07
C PHE A 195 8.15 5.73 -9.94
N ALA A 196 8.09 6.76 -10.79
CA ALA A 196 9.22 7.13 -11.64
C ALA A 196 10.47 7.57 -10.86
N LEU A 197 10.31 8.11 -9.64
CA LEU A 197 11.43 8.48 -8.77
C LEU A 197 12.00 7.32 -7.95
N SER A 198 11.20 6.27 -7.72
CA SER A 198 11.63 5.09 -6.95
C SER A 198 12.11 3.95 -7.84
N TYR A 199 11.71 3.92 -9.12
CA TYR A 199 12.07 2.89 -10.08
C TYR A 199 12.18 3.49 -11.51
N PRO A 200 13.15 3.06 -12.35
CA PRO A 200 14.15 2.01 -12.11
C PRO A 200 15.41 2.48 -11.40
N SER A 201 15.63 3.80 -11.29
CA SER A 201 16.79 4.39 -10.62
C SER A 201 16.33 5.19 -9.41
N PRO A 202 16.27 4.59 -8.21
CA PRO A 202 15.74 5.23 -7.01
C PRO A 202 16.50 6.53 -6.69
N PHE A 203 15.76 7.60 -6.42
CA PHE A 203 16.35 8.88 -6.05
C PHE A 203 17.10 8.73 -4.70
N PRO A 204 18.45 8.87 -4.68
CA PRO A 204 19.29 8.32 -3.60
C PRO A 204 19.13 9.01 -2.25
N ASN A 205 18.48 10.18 -2.19
CA ASN A 205 18.23 10.89 -0.93
C ASN A 205 16.84 10.61 -0.33
N ILE A 206 15.96 9.94 -1.06
CA ILE A 206 14.59 9.61 -0.64
C ILE A 206 14.46 8.10 -0.53
N PHE A 207 14.94 7.35 -1.52
CA PHE A 207 14.80 5.90 -1.60
C PHE A 207 16.16 5.22 -1.42
N GLY A 208 16.36 4.57 -0.27
CA GLY A 208 17.57 3.84 0.06
C GLY A 208 17.36 2.33 -0.08
N GLY A 209 18.30 1.63 -0.71
CA GLY A 209 18.28 0.16 -0.76
C GLY A 209 17.10 -0.45 -1.53
N PHE A 210 16.52 0.27 -2.48
CA PHE A 210 15.37 -0.19 -3.30
C PHE A 210 15.73 -1.29 -4.32
N SER A 211 17.00 -1.66 -4.44
CA SER A 211 17.43 -2.84 -5.19
C SER A 211 18.66 -3.44 -4.53
N GLY A 212 18.80 -4.76 -4.58
CA GLY A 212 19.94 -5.42 -3.97
C GLY A 212 19.78 -6.93 -3.94
N SER A 213 20.52 -7.60 -3.07
CA SER A 213 20.42 -9.04 -2.87
C SER A 213 19.97 -9.34 -1.44
N LEU A 214 19.16 -10.37 -1.31
CA LEU A 214 18.78 -10.92 -0.01
C LEU A 214 20.02 -11.54 0.66
N ASN A 215 20.10 -11.45 1.99
CA ASN A 215 21.18 -12.09 2.74
C ASN A 215 21.03 -13.62 2.76
N THR A 216 21.93 -14.32 3.47
CA THR A 216 21.91 -15.79 3.59
C THR A 216 20.66 -16.35 4.26
N SER A 217 19.90 -15.51 4.98
CA SER A 217 18.62 -15.87 5.59
C SER A 217 17.42 -15.46 4.71
N GLY A 218 17.65 -14.97 3.49
CA GLY A 218 16.59 -14.51 2.61
C GLY A 218 16.01 -13.15 3.00
N THR A 219 16.76 -12.30 3.70
CA THR A 219 16.25 -11.03 4.23
C THR A 219 17.01 -9.83 3.67
N ALA A 220 16.29 -8.74 3.40
CA ALA A 220 16.84 -7.40 3.18
C ALA A 220 16.18 -6.41 4.15
N SER A 221 17.00 -5.76 4.99
CA SER A 221 16.56 -4.76 5.97
C SER A 221 17.13 -3.36 5.67
N THR A 222 17.54 -3.13 4.43
CA THR A 222 18.17 -1.89 3.94
C THR A 222 17.20 -1.01 3.16
N ILE A 223 16.01 -1.51 2.83
CA ILE A 223 14.98 -0.78 2.11
C ILE A 223 14.50 0.35 3.01
N SER A 224 14.57 1.59 2.54
CA SER A 224 14.25 2.76 3.35
C SER A 224 13.67 3.90 2.54
N ILE A 225 12.75 4.63 3.15
CA ILE A 225 12.18 5.87 2.61
C ILE A 225 12.48 7.00 3.59
N SER A 226 13.19 8.02 3.12
CA SER A 226 13.46 9.25 3.86
C SER A 226 12.47 10.32 3.45
N VAL A 227 11.67 10.80 4.40
CA VAL A 227 10.74 11.92 4.19
C VAL A 227 11.41 13.19 4.72
N PRO A 228 11.75 14.18 3.88
CA PRO A 228 12.39 15.40 4.34
C PRO A 228 11.55 16.19 5.35
N ALA A 229 12.22 16.85 6.31
CA ALA A 229 11.56 17.74 7.24
C ALA A 229 10.96 18.96 6.52
N GLY A 230 9.77 19.39 6.94
CA GLY A 230 9.07 20.56 6.37
C GLY A 230 8.21 20.26 5.14
N VAL A 231 8.14 19.00 4.71
CA VAL A 231 7.10 18.56 3.78
C VAL A 231 5.80 18.43 4.57
N VAL A 232 4.79 19.25 4.26
CA VAL A 232 3.43 19.13 4.77
C VAL A 232 2.78 17.91 4.12
N ALA A 233 3.19 16.72 4.55
CA ALA A 233 2.74 15.45 4.01
C ALA A 233 1.78 14.71 4.96
N VAL A 234 1.39 15.30 6.09
CA VAL A 234 0.50 14.61 7.05
C VAL A 234 -0.81 14.19 6.36
N GLY A 235 -1.11 12.89 6.37
CA GLY A 235 -2.27 12.32 5.68
C GLY A 235 -2.02 11.87 4.24
N THR A 236 -0.89 12.25 3.65
CA THR A 236 -0.54 11.90 2.26
C THR A 236 -0.37 10.39 2.14
N PRO A 237 -1.06 9.75 1.18
CA PRO A 237 -0.93 8.32 0.97
C PRO A 237 0.43 7.95 0.39
N GLY A 238 0.90 6.77 0.76
CA GLY A 238 1.99 6.11 0.08
C GLY A 238 1.82 4.61 0.11
N ALA A 239 2.41 3.98 -0.89
CA ALA A 239 2.45 2.54 -1.07
C ALA A 239 3.88 2.12 -1.44
N ILE A 240 4.31 0.99 -0.93
CA ILE A 240 5.56 0.33 -1.31
C ILE A 240 5.27 -1.15 -1.60
N GLN A 241 5.89 -1.67 -2.65
CA GLN A 241 5.85 -3.08 -2.97
C GLN A 241 7.24 -3.51 -3.42
N ALA A 242 7.59 -4.77 -3.15
CA ALA A 242 8.83 -5.37 -3.59
C ALA A 242 8.58 -6.65 -4.37
N ALA A 243 9.55 -7.02 -5.19
CA ALA A 243 9.62 -8.27 -5.92
C ALA A 243 10.97 -8.93 -5.64
N VAL A 244 10.97 -10.25 -5.51
CA VAL A 244 12.18 -11.08 -5.45
C VAL A 244 12.28 -11.87 -6.74
N ILE A 245 13.47 -11.87 -7.33
CA ILE A 245 13.82 -12.68 -8.50
C ILE A 245 14.65 -13.85 -7.96
N ASP A 246 14.09 -15.05 -8.07
CA ASP A 246 14.76 -16.27 -7.62
C ASP A 246 15.89 -16.69 -8.57
N ALA A 247 16.64 -17.74 -8.20
CA ALA A 247 17.76 -18.25 -8.98
C ALA A 247 17.36 -18.77 -10.39
N ASN A 248 16.07 -19.08 -10.59
CA ASN A 248 15.53 -19.53 -11.87
C ASN A 248 14.97 -18.37 -12.71
N GLY A 249 15.04 -17.14 -12.19
CA GLY A 249 14.49 -15.94 -12.83
C GLY A 249 12.98 -15.75 -12.63
N ASN A 250 12.34 -16.52 -11.74
CA ASN A 250 10.93 -16.31 -11.44
C ASN A 250 10.77 -15.06 -10.57
N ILE A 251 9.79 -14.24 -10.91
CA ILE A 251 9.42 -13.06 -10.13
C ILE A 251 8.39 -13.47 -9.09
N LYS A 252 8.64 -13.12 -7.83
CA LYS A 252 7.72 -13.34 -6.71
C LYS A 252 7.41 -11.99 -6.06
N LEU A 253 6.16 -11.57 -6.13
CA LEU A 253 5.73 -10.31 -5.51
C LEU A 253 5.54 -10.46 -4.00
N ALA A 254 6.07 -9.49 -3.25
CA ALA A 254 5.69 -9.28 -1.86
C ALA A 254 4.31 -8.60 -1.75
N ASN A 255 3.72 -8.65 -0.56
CA ASN A 255 2.55 -7.85 -0.24
C ASN A 255 2.88 -6.35 -0.41
N ALA A 256 1.91 -5.58 -0.90
CA ALA A 256 2.01 -4.13 -0.92
C ALA A 256 1.70 -3.60 0.48
N LEU A 257 2.52 -2.68 0.98
CA LEU A 257 2.25 -1.94 2.20
C LEU A 257 1.76 -0.55 1.84
N THR A 258 0.61 -0.18 2.35
CA THR A 258 0.03 1.16 2.23
C THR A 258 0.08 1.87 3.58
N PHE A 259 0.40 3.16 3.56
CA PHE A 259 0.57 3.97 4.77
C PHE A 259 0.14 5.42 4.54
N SER A 260 -0.04 6.13 5.65
CA SER A 260 -0.15 7.59 5.69
C SER A 260 1.15 8.17 6.19
N ILE A 261 1.61 9.27 5.60
CA ILE A 261 2.72 10.04 6.19
C ILE A 261 2.19 10.77 7.43
N GLN A 262 2.89 10.63 8.55
CA GLN A 262 2.62 11.26 9.84
C GLN A 262 3.47 12.51 10.08
#